data_AF-A0A5C6QIT0-F1
#
_entry.id   AF-A0A5C6QIT0-F1
#
_cell.length_a   1.000
_cell.length_b   1.000
_cell.length_c   1.000
_cell.angle_alpha   90.00
_cell.angle_beta   90.00
_cell.angle_gamma   90.00
#
_symmetry.space_group_name_H-M   'P 1'
#
loop_
_entity.id
_entity.type
_entity.pdbx_description
1 polymer ?
#
loop_
_entity_poly.entity_id
_entity_poly.type
_entity_poly.pdbx_seq_one_letter_code
_entity_poly.pdbx_strand_id
1 'polypeptide(L)'
;MENARAFANTFIIKNASEGYELLFDDPDVDIVYIATPYNFHVDNVRDAFNVGKSVLCEKPIAISSKESKQLIDLANHKQLFLMEAMWTYFLPAIIKAKQWVKEGRIGKIKHIKADFGYPMPYQLESREYRTDLTSGCLLDMGIY
;
A
#
# COMPACT_ATOMS: atom_id res chain seq x y z
N MET A 1 16.69 16.19 2.13
CA MET A 1 16.93 16.33 0.68
C MET A 1 17.82 15.25 0.04
N GLU A 2 18.92 14.82 0.68
CA GLU A 2 19.95 13.96 0.05
C GLU A 2 19.40 12.64 -0.53
N ASN A 3 18.64 11.87 0.26
CA ASN A 3 18.05 10.60 -0.18
C ASN A 3 17.11 10.76 -1.38
N ALA A 4 16.30 11.82 -1.40
CA ALA A 4 15.36 12.09 -2.50
C ALA A 4 16.10 12.38 -3.82
N ARG A 5 17.19 13.17 -3.75
CA ARG A 5 18.03 13.44 -4.93
C ARG A 5 18.76 12.19 -5.42
N ALA A 6 19.30 11.38 -4.51
CA ALA A 6 19.97 10.13 -4.88
C ALA A 6 19.02 9.17 -5.61
N PHE A 7 17.79 9.03 -5.10
CA PHE A 7 16.75 8.25 -5.76
C PHE A 7 16.38 8.83 -7.12
N ALA A 8 16.15 10.15 -7.20
CA ALA A 8 15.80 10.81 -8.46
C ALA A 8 16.90 10.65 -9.54
N ASN A 9 18.18 10.74 -9.17
CA ASN A 9 19.29 10.50 -10.09
C ASN A 9 19.32 9.05 -10.59
N THR A 10 19.05 8.09 -9.71
CA THR A 10 19.08 6.65 -10.04
C THR A 10 17.97 6.29 -11.03
N PHE A 11 16.78 6.85 -10.85
CA PHE A 11 15.59 6.52 -11.65
C PHE A 11 15.24 7.58 -12.70
N ILE A 12 16.12 8.57 -12.91
CA ILE A 12 15.94 9.66 -13.89
C ILE A 12 14.61 10.40 -13.68
N ILE A 13 14.32 10.74 -12.43
CA ILE A 13 13.14 11.52 -12.04
C ILE A 13 13.51 13.00 -12.12
N LYS A 14 12.69 13.77 -12.82
CA LYS A 14 12.93 15.19 -13.12
C LYS A 14 13.03 16.06 -11.86
N ASN A 15 12.14 15.83 -10.89
CA ASN A 15 12.01 16.64 -9.68
C ASN A 15 12.25 15.80 -8.43
N ALA A 16 12.90 16.39 -7.43
CA ALA A 16 13.04 15.82 -6.09
C ALA A 16 12.73 16.92 -5.08
N SER A 17 11.87 16.62 -4.12
CA SER A 17 11.39 17.56 -3.11
C SER A 17 11.98 17.25 -1.74
N GLU A 18 12.11 18.29 -0.90
CA GLU A 18 12.43 18.14 0.51
C GLU A 18 11.14 18.27 1.33
N GLY A 19 10.79 17.21 2.06
CA GLY A 19 9.50 17.14 2.75
C GLY A 19 8.35 16.69 1.83
N TYR A 20 7.22 16.34 2.44
CA TYR A 20 6.06 15.82 1.72
C TYR A 20 5.20 16.95 1.16
N GLU A 21 5.17 18.09 1.86
CA GLU A 21 4.39 19.28 1.53
C GLU A 21 4.76 19.82 0.14
N LEU A 22 6.07 19.93 -0.14
CA LEU A 22 6.55 20.38 -1.46
C LEU A 22 6.19 19.41 -2.59
N LEU A 23 6.04 18.12 -2.33
CA LEU A 23 5.56 17.15 -3.32
C LEU A 23 4.03 17.26 -3.50
N PHE A 24 3.31 17.47 -2.41
CA PHE A 24 1.86 17.62 -2.40
C PHE A 24 1.38 18.92 -3.05
N ASP A 25 2.17 19.99 -2.96
CA ASP A 25 1.85 21.28 -3.56
C ASP A 25 2.28 21.38 -5.04
N ASP A 26 3.02 20.40 -5.58
CA ASP A 26 3.46 20.40 -6.98
C ASP A 26 2.24 20.27 -7.92
N PRO A 27 1.93 21.29 -8.75
CA PRO A 27 0.78 21.24 -9.65
C PRO A 27 0.93 20.20 -10.77
N ASP A 28 2.15 19.73 -11.06
CA ASP A 28 2.41 18.71 -12.09
C ASP A 28 2.18 17.27 -11.59
N VAL A 29 1.84 17.08 -10.30
CA VAL A 29 1.59 15.77 -9.69
C VAL A 29 0.09 15.51 -9.56
N ASP A 30 -0.44 14.50 -10.27
CA ASP A 30 -1.87 14.13 -10.16
C ASP A 30 -2.15 13.10 -9.04
N ILE A 31 -1.18 12.20 -8.82
CA ILE A 31 -1.28 11.04 -7.92
C ILE A 31 0.03 10.82 -7.18
N VAL A 32 -0.06 10.44 -5.91
CA VAL A 32 1.10 10.11 -5.07
C VAL A 32 1.13 8.63 -4.74
N TYR A 33 2.31 8.02 -4.88
CA TYR A 33 2.59 6.68 -4.38
C TYR A 33 3.22 6.75 -2.98
N ILE A 34 2.52 6.26 -1.97
CA ILE A 34 2.96 6.31 -0.57
C ILE A 34 3.54 4.95 -0.18
N ALA A 35 4.87 4.88 -0.11
CA ALA A 35 5.64 3.69 0.32
C ALA A 35 6.36 3.90 1.67
N THR A 36 5.83 4.77 2.53
CA THR A 36 6.36 4.99 3.88
C THR A 36 6.08 3.78 4.79
N PRO A 37 6.69 3.67 5.97
CA PRO A 37 6.23 2.73 6.99
C PRO A 37 4.72 2.92 7.29
N TYR A 38 3.99 1.81 7.48
CA TYR A 38 2.51 1.81 7.50
C TYR A 38 1.89 2.59 8.68
N ASN A 39 2.67 2.87 9.73
CA ASN A 39 2.25 3.76 10.82
C ASN A 39 2.04 5.22 10.35
N PHE A 40 2.56 5.59 9.19
CA PHE A 40 2.38 6.92 8.59
C PHE A 40 1.37 6.94 7.43
N HIS A 41 0.83 5.79 7.01
CA HIS A 41 -0.04 5.74 5.82
C HIS A 41 -1.29 6.59 5.97
N VAL A 42 -2.02 6.46 7.08
CA VAL A 42 -3.27 7.19 7.30
C VAL A 42 -3.07 8.69 7.25
N ASP A 43 -2.03 9.20 7.91
CA ASP A 43 -1.72 10.63 7.92
C ASP A 43 -1.26 11.12 6.55
N ASN A 44 -0.34 10.41 5.89
CA ASN A 44 0.16 10.80 4.57
C ASN A 44 -0.96 10.78 3.51
N VAL A 45 -1.86 9.79 3.55
CA VAL A 45 -3.03 9.72 2.64
C VAL A 45 -3.96 10.90 2.89
N ARG A 46 -4.24 11.21 4.16
CA ARG A 46 -5.10 12.33 4.55
C ARG A 46 -4.52 13.67 4.10
N ASP A 47 -3.22 13.87 4.25
CA ASP A 47 -2.54 15.10 3.86
C ASP A 47 -2.53 15.28 2.33
N ALA A 48 -2.26 14.21 1.58
CA ALA A 48 -2.39 14.21 0.12
C ALA A 48 -3.84 14.52 -0.33
N PHE A 49 -4.85 13.98 0.35
CA PHE A 49 -6.25 14.30 0.06
C PHE A 49 -6.63 15.73 0.43
N ASN A 50 -6.04 16.30 1.48
CA ASN A 50 -6.31 17.68 1.87
C ASN A 50 -5.97 18.68 0.77
N VAL A 51 -4.89 18.42 0.01
CA VAL A 51 -4.46 19.24 -1.13
C VAL A 51 -4.98 18.76 -2.49
N GLY A 52 -5.85 17.73 -2.52
CA GLY A 52 -6.51 17.28 -3.74
C GLY A 52 -5.74 16.27 -4.59
N LYS A 53 -4.73 15.58 -4.04
CA LYS A 53 -3.95 14.56 -4.77
C LYS A 53 -4.59 13.19 -4.61
N SER A 54 -4.70 12.43 -5.71
CA SER A 54 -5.08 11.01 -5.62
C SER A 54 -3.95 10.18 -5.00
N VAL A 55 -4.27 8.99 -4.47
CA VAL A 55 -3.29 8.18 -3.74
C VAL A 55 -3.32 6.70 -4.13
N LEU A 56 -2.13 6.15 -4.38
CA LEU A 56 -1.82 4.73 -4.32
C LEU A 56 -0.94 4.49 -3.08
N CYS A 57 -1.41 3.74 -2.09
CA CYS A 57 -0.71 3.56 -0.82
C CYS A 57 -0.26 2.11 -0.66
N GLU A 58 0.97 1.87 -0.22
CA GLU A 58 1.46 0.53 0.11
C GLU A 58 0.60 -0.15 1.19
N LYS A 59 0.71 -1.47 1.28
CA LYS A 59 0.01 -2.25 2.31
C LYS A 59 0.77 -2.27 3.65
N PRO A 60 0.08 -2.58 4.76
CA PRO A 60 -1.36 -2.38 4.93
C PRO A 60 -1.68 -0.89 4.95
N ILE A 61 -2.69 -0.46 4.20
CA ILE A 61 -3.07 0.96 4.08
C ILE A 61 -3.47 1.60 5.42
N ALA A 62 -3.93 0.77 6.36
CA ALA A 62 -4.14 1.14 7.76
C ALA A 62 -4.06 -0.10 8.67
N ILE A 63 -3.88 0.11 9.97
CA ILE A 63 -3.76 -0.97 10.96
C ILE A 63 -5.11 -1.42 11.53
N SER A 64 -6.20 -0.73 11.16
CA SER A 64 -7.56 -1.08 11.56
C SER A 64 -8.58 -0.82 10.45
N SER A 65 -9.65 -1.62 10.44
CA SER A 65 -10.76 -1.44 9.49
C SER A 65 -11.46 -0.09 9.66
N LYS A 66 -11.45 0.48 10.87
CA LYS A 66 -11.99 1.81 11.16
C LYS A 66 -11.22 2.89 10.42
N GLU A 67 -9.89 2.87 10.49
CA GLU A 67 -9.03 3.83 9.78
C GLU A 67 -9.13 3.65 8.27
N SER A 68 -9.08 2.41 7.76
CA SER A 68 -9.29 2.15 6.31
C SER A 68 -10.62 2.73 5.84
N LYS A 69 -11.69 2.55 6.61
CA LYS A 69 -13.01 3.11 6.30
C LYS A 69 -12.99 4.65 6.29
N GLN A 70 -12.30 5.29 7.23
CA GLN A 70 -12.18 6.75 7.25
C GLN A 70 -11.49 7.28 5.98
N LEU A 71 -10.44 6.61 5.50
CA LEU A 71 -9.76 6.99 4.27
C LEU A 71 -10.66 6.81 3.03
N ILE A 72 -11.42 5.70 2.95
CA ILE A 72 -12.38 5.46 1.88
C ILE A 72 -13.49 6.53 1.86
N ASP A 73 -14.06 6.84 3.03
CA ASP A 73 -15.11 7.84 3.16
C ASP A 73 -14.58 9.24 2.78
N LEU A 74 -13.34 9.57 3.15
CA LEU A 74 -12.67 10.81 2.75
C LEU A 74 -12.40 10.89 1.24
N ALA A 75 -11.90 9.81 0.63
CA ALA A 75 -11.68 9.71 -0.81
C ALA A 75 -12.99 9.94 -1.59
N ASN A 76 -14.07 9.29 -1.16
CA ASN A 76 -15.40 9.44 -1.76
C ASN A 76 -15.92 10.89 -1.63
N HIS A 77 -15.81 11.48 -0.44
CA HIS A 77 -16.23 12.86 -0.19
C HIS A 77 -15.47 13.86 -1.08
N LYS A 78 -14.16 13.66 -1.24
CA LYS A 78 -13.30 14.53 -2.07
C LYS A 78 -13.29 14.17 -3.55
N GLN A 79 -13.94 13.06 -3.94
CA GLN A 79 -13.93 12.52 -5.30
C GLN A 79 -12.50 12.24 -5.82
N LEU A 80 -11.63 11.74 -4.94
CA LEU A 80 -10.24 11.39 -5.27
C LEU A 80 -10.07 9.88 -5.37
N PHE A 81 -9.11 9.44 -6.18
CA PHE A 81 -8.78 8.03 -6.27
C PHE A 81 -7.98 7.58 -5.05
N LEU A 82 -8.38 6.43 -4.50
CA LEU A 82 -7.66 5.71 -3.45
C LEU A 82 -7.52 4.25 -3.83
N MET A 83 -6.31 3.72 -3.74
CA MET A 83 -6.08 2.27 -3.84
C MET A 83 -4.95 1.84 -2.91
N GLU A 84 -5.16 0.70 -2.24
CA GLU A 84 -4.08 -0.03 -1.58
C GLU A 84 -3.28 -0.81 -2.64
N ALA A 85 -1.95 -0.77 -2.58
CA ALA A 85 -1.03 -1.30 -3.58
C ALA A 85 -0.90 -2.84 -3.50
N MET A 86 -2.02 -3.55 -3.60
CA MET A 86 -2.09 -5.01 -3.62
C MET A 86 -1.79 -5.57 -5.01
N TRP A 87 -0.50 -5.62 -5.36
CA TRP A 87 -0.03 -6.08 -6.68
C TRP A 87 -0.46 -7.53 -7.01
N THR A 88 -0.64 -8.39 -6.02
CA THR A 88 -1.03 -9.80 -6.22
C THR A 88 -2.38 -9.95 -6.91
N TYR A 89 -3.30 -8.99 -6.74
CA TYR A 89 -4.62 -9.01 -7.39
C TYR A 89 -4.52 -8.86 -8.92
N PHE A 90 -3.41 -8.31 -9.42
CA PHE A 90 -3.18 -8.05 -10.83
C PHE A 90 -2.32 -9.12 -11.51
N LEU A 91 -1.86 -10.15 -10.78
CA LEU A 91 -1.07 -11.23 -11.36
C LEU A 91 -1.91 -12.02 -12.39
N PRO A 92 -1.39 -12.30 -13.60
CA PRO A 92 -2.12 -13.05 -14.62
C PRO A 92 -2.64 -14.40 -14.12
N ALA A 93 -1.87 -15.09 -13.26
CA ALA A 93 -2.27 -16.35 -12.65
C ALA A 93 -3.49 -16.20 -11.73
N ILE A 94 -3.56 -15.14 -10.91
CA ILE A 94 -4.69 -14.87 -10.02
C ILE A 94 -5.94 -14.49 -10.82
N ILE A 95 -5.78 -13.61 -11.83
CA ILE A 95 -6.85 -13.25 -12.76
C ILE A 95 -7.41 -14.49 -13.46
N LYS A 96 -6.52 -15.37 -13.96
CA LYS A 96 -6.91 -16.59 -14.66
C LYS A 96 -7.58 -17.62 -13.76
N ALA A 97 -7.07 -17.81 -12.54
CA ALA A 97 -7.69 -18.69 -11.55
C ALA A 97 -9.11 -18.21 -11.20
N LYS A 98 -9.28 -16.91 -10.93
CA LYS A 98 -10.59 -16.29 -10.67
C LYS A 98 -11.55 -16.44 -11.85
N GLN A 99 -11.05 -16.29 -13.08
CA GLN A 99 -11.82 -16.54 -14.30
C GLN A 99 -12.32 -17.99 -14.36
N TRP A 100 -11.44 -18.99 -14.17
CA TRP A 100 -11.83 -20.40 -14.23
C TRP A 100 -12.81 -20.82 -13.15
N VAL A 101 -12.69 -20.25 -11.95
CA VAL A 101 -13.67 -20.41 -10.88
C VAL A 101 -15.03 -19.87 -11.32
N LYS A 102 -15.07 -18.64 -11.87
CA LYS A 102 -16.31 -18.01 -12.34
C LYS A 102 -16.97 -18.78 -13.50
N GLU A 103 -16.17 -19.38 -14.37
CA GLU A 103 -16.62 -20.25 -15.47
C GLU A 103 -17.10 -21.63 -14.99
N GLY A 104 -16.96 -21.96 -13.71
CA GLY A 104 -17.39 -23.25 -13.15
C GLY A 104 -16.49 -24.43 -13.52
N ARG A 105 -15.26 -24.19 -13.99
CA ARG A 105 -14.35 -25.25 -14.49
C ARG A 105 -13.95 -26.30 -13.46
N ILE A 106 -14.06 -25.97 -12.18
CA ILE A 106 -13.76 -26.88 -11.05
C ILE A 106 -15.04 -27.26 -10.26
N GLY A 107 -16.22 -26.91 -10.76
CA GLY A 107 -17.49 -27.09 -10.06
C GLY A 107 -17.62 -26.20 -8.80
N LYS A 108 -18.34 -26.69 -7.80
CA LYS A 108 -18.55 -25.96 -6.53
C LYS A 108 -17.28 -26.06 -5.66
N ILE A 109 -16.69 -24.92 -5.33
CA ILE A 109 -15.60 -24.83 -4.36
C ILE A 109 -16.04 -25.46 -3.03
N LYS A 110 -15.23 -26.38 -2.51
CA LYS A 110 -15.46 -27.04 -1.21
C LYS A 110 -14.49 -26.56 -0.13
N HIS A 111 -13.26 -26.23 -0.52
CA HIS A 111 -12.20 -25.86 0.40
C HIS A 111 -11.16 -24.98 -0.32
N ILE A 112 -10.58 -24.05 0.41
CA ILE A 112 -9.44 -23.22 -0.02
C ILE A 112 -8.42 -23.28 1.11
N LYS A 113 -7.16 -23.53 0.76
CA LYS A 113 -6.01 -23.47 1.66
C LYS A 113 -4.95 -22.58 1.02
N ALA A 114 -4.38 -21.68 1.81
CA ALA A 114 -3.26 -20.84 1.41
C ALA A 114 -2.24 -20.85 2.54
N ASP A 115 -0.98 -21.08 2.19
CA ASP A 115 0.16 -21.02 3.09
C ASP A 115 1.18 -20.05 2.47
N PHE A 116 1.59 -19.03 3.23
CA PHE A 116 2.59 -18.07 2.80
C PHE A 116 3.61 -17.86 3.91
N GLY A 117 4.88 -18.09 3.60
CA GLY A 117 5.95 -18.09 4.58
C GLY A 117 7.31 -18.16 3.88
N TYR A 118 8.32 -17.57 4.51
CA TYR A 118 9.71 -17.68 4.13
C TYR A 118 10.56 -17.78 5.39
N PRO A 119 11.75 -18.41 5.33
CA PRO A 119 12.65 -18.47 6.48
C PRO A 119 13.10 -17.06 6.85
N MET A 120 12.88 -16.68 8.11
CA MET A 120 13.33 -15.40 8.65
C MET A 120 14.16 -15.67 9.93
N PRO A 121 15.42 -15.23 9.99
CA PRO A 121 16.23 -15.33 11.20
C PRO A 121 15.61 -14.50 12.33
N TYR A 122 15.60 -15.04 13.55
CA TYR A 122 15.14 -14.29 14.72
C TYR A 122 16.10 -13.14 15.04
N GLN A 123 15.60 -11.91 14.98
CA GLN A 123 16.36 -10.70 15.29
C GLN A 123 15.44 -9.71 16.02
N LEU A 124 15.57 -9.62 17.35
CA LEU A 124 14.66 -8.83 18.18
C LEU A 124 14.54 -7.36 17.76
N GLU A 125 15.65 -6.78 17.28
CA GLU A 125 15.72 -5.37 16.86
C GLU A 125 15.21 -5.13 15.43
N SER A 126 14.94 -6.18 14.66
CA SER A 126 14.44 -6.03 13.29
C SER A 126 13.00 -5.54 13.31
N ARG A 127 12.60 -4.84 12.24
CA ARG A 127 11.26 -4.26 12.11
C ARG A 127 10.19 -5.29 12.38
N GLU A 128 10.35 -6.51 11.87
CA GLU A 128 9.37 -7.59 11.89
C GLU A 128 9.05 -8.10 13.30
N TYR A 129 10.01 -7.99 14.23
CA TYR A 129 9.85 -8.43 15.63
C TYR A 129 9.55 -7.29 16.61
N ARG A 130 9.65 -6.04 16.17
CA ARG A 130 9.39 -4.85 16.98
C ARG A 130 7.90 -4.55 17.11
N THR A 131 7.35 -4.78 18.30
CA THR A 131 5.91 -4.57 18.60
C THR A 131 5.50 -3.10 18.60
N ASP A 132 6.43 -2.19 18.86
CA ASP A 132 6.20 -0.74 18.89
C ASP A 132 6.00 -0.14 17.49
N LEU A 133 6.42 -0.85 16.44
CA LEU A 133 6.20 -0.46 15.04
C LEU A 133 4.88 -0.99 14.47
N THR A 134 4.05 -1.65 15.29
CA THR A 134 2.82 -2.36 14.86
C THR A 134 3.13 -3.47 13.84
N SER A 135 4.29 -4.11 14.02
CA SER A 135 4.79 -5.19 13.16
C SER A 135 4.26 -6.56 13.52
N GLY A 136 4.42 -7.48 12.58
CA GLY A 136 4.09 -8.89 12.75
C GLY A 136 3.69 -9.51 11.42
N CYS A 137 3.81 -10.84 11.33
CA CYS A 137 3.49 -11.57 10.11
C CYS A 137 2.03 -11.40 9.68
N LEU A 138 1.09 -11.18 10.61
CA LEU A 138 -0.32 -11.03 10.26
C LEU A 138 -0.60 -9.76 9.46
N LEU A 139 -0.06 -8.62 9.88
CA LEU A 139 -0.27 -7.34 9.20
C LEU A 139 0.58 -7.20 7.94
N ASP A 140 1.77 -7.81 7.94
CA ASP A 140 2.66 -7.69 6.79
C ASP A 140 2.38 -8.75 5.71
N MET A 141 2.17 -10.00 6.10
CA MET A 141 2.01 -11.12 5.15
C MET A 141 0.56 -11.58 5.02
N GLY A 142 -0.22 -11.54 6.10
CA GLY A 142 -1.59 -12.06 6.13
C GLY A 142 -2.60 -11.28 5.30
N ILE A 143 -2.23 -10.09 4.80
CA ILE A 143 -3.07 -9.26 3.93
C ILE A 143 -3.08 -9.74 2.46
N TYR A 144 -2.12 -10.57 2.06
CA TYR A 144 -2.05 -11.18 0.72
C TYR A 144 -3.02 -12.35 0.54
#